data_AF-A0A9E3GTL6-F1
#
_entry.id   AF-A0A9E3GTL6-F1
#
_cell.length_a   1.000
_cell.length_b   1.000
_cell.length_c   1.000
_cell.angle_alpha   90.00
_cell.angle_beta   90.00
_cell.angle_gamma   90.00
#
_symmetry.space_group_name_H-M   'P 1'
#
loop_
_entity.id
_entity.type
_entity.pdbx_description
1 polymer ?
#
loop_
_entity_poly.entity_id
_entity_poly.type
_entity_poly.pdbx_seq_one_letter_code
_entity_poly.pdbx_strand_id
1 'polypeptide(L)'
;MATYEVFGRRKWEDNLEHCGTVHAPDHETALLLVRETHFRHNEGVEYAVVKSEHLHVMQDPSLLERTVDMSYRLQTGFSGFREKRQKAREAAKARGRGHLQELPVPGRGGSK
;
A
#
# COMPACT_ATOMS: atom_id res chain seq x y z
N MET A 1 -29.28 -17.74 -21.56
CA MET A 1 -27.99 -18.43 -21.81
C MET A 1 -26.99 -17.85 -20.82
N ALA A 2 -26.23 -18.66 -20.10
CA ALA A 2 -25.36 -18.18 -19.03
C ALA A 2 -24.07 -17.59 -19.61
N THR A 3 -23.51 -16.59 -18.91
CA THR A 3 -22.18 -16.03 -19.20
C THR A 3 -21.15 -16.75 -18.35
N TYR A 4 -20.04 -17.11 -18.97
CA TYR A 4 -18.89 -17.73 -18.34
C TYR A 4 -17.68 -16.83 -18.51
N GLU A 5 -16.97 -16.62 -17.40
CA GLU A 5 -15.66 -15.99 -17.35
C GLU A 5 -14.60 -17.04 -17.66
N VAL A 6 -13.64 -16.68 -18.50
CA VAL A 6 -12.61 -17.57 -19.01
C VAL A 6 -11.29 -17.20 -18.38
N PHE A 7 -10.61 -18.19 -17.82
CA PHE A 7 -9.27 -18.04 -17.25
C PHE A 7 -8.30 -18.96 -17.97
N GLY A 8 -7.07 -18.49 -18.17
CA GLY A 8 -6.07 -19.14 -19.00
C GLY A 8 -4.65 -18.94 -18.53
N ARG A 9 -3.77 -19.90 -18.84
CA ARG A 9 -2.33 -19.74 -18.64
C ARG A 9 -1.51 -20.29 -19.79
N ARG A 10 -0.40 -19.61 -20.11
CA ARG A 10 0.49 -19.98 -21.21
C ARG A 10 1.51 -21.06 -20.81
N LYS A 11 1.98 -21.03 -19.58
CA LYS A 11 2.86 -22.03 -18.99
C LYS A 11 2.32 -22.52 -17.65
N TRP A 12 2.76 -23.69 -17.21
CA TRP A 12 2.30 -24.29 -15.94
C TRP A 12 2.68 -23.48 -14.70
N GLU A 13 3.77 -22.72 -14.80
CA GLU A 13 4.26 -21.78 -13.78
C GLU A 13 3.47 -20.47 -13.71
N ASP A 14 2.72 -20.14 -14.76
CA ASP A 14 1.96 -18.89 -14.81
C ASP A 14 0.68 -18.99 -13.96
N ASN A 15 0.23 -17.84 -13.47
CA ASN A 15 -1.09 -17.72 -12.87
C ASN A 15 -2.17 -17.86 -13.94
N LEU A 16 -3.37 -18.30 -13.52
CA LEU A 16 -4.56 -18.19 -14.35
C LEU A 16 -4.94 -16.71 -14.49
N GLU A 17 -4.93 -16.21 -15.72
CA GLU A 17 -5.30 -14.85 -16.08
C GLU A 17 -6.67 -14.82 -16.75
N HIS A 18 -7.43 -13.75 -16.56
CA HIS A 18 -8.71 -13.58 -17.24
C HIS A 18 -8.49 -13.32 -18.73
N CYS A 19 -9.09 -14.15 -19.58
CA CYS A 19 -8.91 -14.10 -21.03
C CYS A 19 -10.15 -13.59 -21.78
N GLY A 20 -11.29 -13.45 -21.11
CA GLY A 20 -12.54 -13.00 -21.72
C GLY A 20 -13.76 -13.74 -21.20
N THR A 21 -14.82 -13.75 -22.01
CA THR A 21 -16.10 -14.36 -21.66
C THR A 21 -16.67 -15.17 -22.83
N VAL A 22 -17.51 -16.16 -22.51
CA VAL A 22 -18.31 -16.92 -23.48
C VAL A 22 -19.73 -17.13 -22.98
N HIS A 23 -20.69 -17.25 -23.91
CA HIS A 23 -22.05 -17.67 -23.58
C HIS A 23 -22.23 -19.14 -23.89
N ALA A 24 -22.76 -19.91 -22.94
CA ALA A 24 -22.97 -21.34 -23.08
C ALA A 24 -24.18 -21.82 -22.25
N PRO A 25 -24.78 -22.97 -22.60
CA PRO A 25 -25.83 -23.59 -21.80
C PRO A 25 -25.30 -24.26 -20.51
N ASP A 26 -24.08 -24.80 -20.55
CA ASP A 26 -23.44 -25.55 -19.47
C ASP A 26 -21.91 -25.44 -19.52
N HIS A 27 -21.23 -26.02 -18.52
CA HIS A 27 -19.77 -25.95 -18.38
C HIS A 27 -19.03 -26.73 -19.47
N GLU A 28 -19.53 -27.88 -19.89
CA GLU A 28 -18.87 -28.70 -20.92
C GLU A 28 -18.85 -27.96 -22.26
N THR A 29 -20.00 -27.38 -22.64
CA THR A 29 -20.13 -26.56 -23.84
C THR A 29 -19.26 -25.31 -23.75
N ALA A 30 -19.17 -24.66 -22.59
CA ALA A 30 -18.30 -23.51 -22.38
C ALA A 30 -16.82 -23.86 -22.60
N LEU A 31 -16.36 -24.99 -22.04
CA LEU A 31 -14.98 -25.46 -22.22
C LEU A 31 -14.65 -25.73 -23.69
N LEU A 32 -15.57 -26.39 -24.42
CA LEU A 32 -15.40 -26.64 -25.85
C LEU A 32 -15.33 -25.33 -26.65
N LEU A 33 -16.21 -24.36 -26.37
CA LEU A 33 -16.19 -23.07 -27.04
C LEU A 33 -14.90 -22.29 -26.77
N VAL A 34 -14.41 -22.31 -25.52
CA VAL A 34 -13.16 -21.66 -25.12
C VAL A 34 -11.97 -22.26 -25.87
N ARG A 35 -11.90 -23.60 -25.95
CA ARG A 35 -10.86 -24.29 -26.72
C ARG A 35 -10.76 -23.77 -28.16
N GLU A 36 -11.90 -23.60 -28.82
CA GLU A 36 -11.96 -23.18 -30.23
C GLU A 36 -11.80 -21.68 -30.45
N THR A 37 -11.93 -20.84 -29.42
CA THR A 37 -11.94 -19.37 -29.55
C THR A 37 -10.73 -18.70 -28.91
N HIS A 38 -10.34 -19.12 -27.70
CA HIS A 38 -9.30 -18.49 -26.89
C HIS A 38 -7.98 -19.26 -26.87
N PHE A 39 -7.99 -20.56 -27.21
CA PHE A 39 -6.81 -21.45 -27.16
C PHE A 39 -6.46 -22.05 -28.52
N ARG A 40 -6.60 -21.24 -29.58
CA ARG A 40 -6.19 -21.65 -30.92
C ARG A 40 -4.68 -21.94 -30.92
N HIS A 41 -4.26 -22.93 -31.69
CA HIS A 41 -2.84 -23.27 -31.90
C HIS A 41 -2.03 -23.66 -30.65
N ASN A 42 -2.66 -24.20 -29.59
CA ASN A 42 -1.98 -24.57 -28.35
C ASN A 42 -1.24 -23.40 -27.68
N GLU A 43 -1.76 -22.18 -27.80
CA GLU A 43 -1.16 -20.97 -27.18
C GLU A 43 -1.20 -20.97 -25.65
N GLY A 44 -1.81 -21.98 -25.02
CA GLY A 44 -1.73 -22.18 -23.58
C GLY A 44 -1.83 -23.63 -23.14
N VAL A 45 -1.45 -23.87 -21.89
CA VAL A 45 -1.35 -25.20 -21.30
C VAL A 45 -2.60 -25.60 -20.52
N GLU A 46 -3.38 -24.63 -20.06
CA GLU A 46 -4.59 -24.87 -19.28
C GLU A 46 -5.56 -23.69 -19.37
N TYR A 47 -6.86 -24.01 -19.29
CA TYR A 47 -7.93 -23.05 -19.13
C TYR A 47 -9.02 -23.57 -18.20
N ALA A 48 -9.71 -22.63 -17.58
CA ALA A 48 -10.83 -22.86 -16.71
C ALA A 48 -11.97 -21.91 -17.06
N VAL A 49 -13.20 -22.34 -16.74
CA VAL A 49 -14.40 -21.51 -16.88
C VAL A 49 -15.16 -21.48 -15.56
N VAL A 50 -15.74 -20.34 -15.26
CA VAL A 50 -16.64 -20.16 -14.12
C VAL A 50 -17.82 -19.33 -14.58
N LYS A 51 -19.03 -19.66 -14.12
CA LYS A 51 -20.18 -18.80 -14.41
C LYS A 51 -19.98 -17.42 -13.79
N SER A 52 -20.32 -16.36 -14.51
CA SER A 52 -20.22 -14.99 -14.00
C SER A 52 -21.07 -14.80 -12.72
N GLU A 53 -22.17 -15.55 -12.57
CA GLU A 53 -23.03 -15.52 -11.37
C GLU A 53 -22.35 -16.03 -10.09
N HIS A 54 -21.24 -16.78 -10.22
CA HIS A 54 -20.45 -17.24 -9.08
C HIS A 54 -19.31 -16.28 -8.71
N LEU A 55 -19.06 -15.23 -9.50
CA LEU A 55 -18.08 -14.21 -9.13
C LEU A 55 -18.68 -13.24 -8.12
N HIS A 56 -18.02 -13.12 -6.97
CA HIS A 56 -18.37 -12.16 -5.93
C HIS A 56 -17.42 -10.97 -5.98
N VAL A 57 -17.96 -9.80 -6.30
CA VAL A 57 -17.20 -8.55 -6.36
C VAL A 57 -17.46 -7.75 -5.09
N MET A 58 -16.39 -7.27 -4.46
CA MET A 58 -16.50 -6.33 -3.34
C MET A 58 -17.08 -5.01 -3.84
N GLN A 59 -18.22 -4.60 -3.30
CA GLN A 59 -18.93 -3.39 -3.74
C GLN A 59 -18.43 -2.11 -3.08
N ASP A 60 -17.74 -2.21 -1.94
CA ASP A 60 -17.23 -1.07 -1.19
C ASP A 60 -15.73 -0.85 -1.49
N PRO A 61 -15.37 0.14 -2.33
CA PRO A 61 -13.97 0.41 -2.66
C PRO A 61 -13.18 0.96 -1.48
N SER A 62 -13.85 1.54 -0.47
CA SER A 62 -13.18 2.14 0.69
C SER A 62 -12.43 1.10 1.52
N LEU A 63 -12.83 -0.17 1.45
CA LEU A 63 -12.14 -1.28 2.11
C LEU A 63 -10.76 -1.59 1.52
N LEU A 64 -10.48 -1.15 0.29
CA LEU A 64 -9.14 -1.24 -0.31
C LEU A 64 -8.25 -0.05 0.11
N GLU A 65 -8.82 1.01 0.68
CA GLU A 65 -8.05 2.15 1.14
C GLU A 65 -7.26 1.76 2.39
N ARG A 66 -5.95 1.84 2.28
CA ARG A 66 -5.04 1.65 3.41
C ARG A 66 -5.11 2.87 4.32
N THR A 67 -6.09 2.91 5.22
CA THR A 67 -6.16 3.91 6.28
C THR A 67 -5.10 3.63 7.33
N VAL A 68 -3.93 4.25 7.16
CA VAL A 68 -2.91 4.25 8.21
C VAL A 68 -3.26 5.37 9.18
N ASP A 69 -3.92 5.03 10.29
CA ASP A 69 -4.03 5.92 11.44
C ASP A 69 -2.66 6.01 12.13
N MET A 70 -1.73 6.71 11.48
CA MET A 70 -0.42 7.03 12.03
C MET A 70 -0.52 8.35 12.78
N SER A 71 -1.38 8.41 13.80
CA SER A 71 -1.27 9.43 14.83
C SER A 71 0.01 9.17 15.62
N TYR A 72 1.15 9.66 15.13
CA TYR A 72 2.37 9.65 15.92
C TYR A 72 2.14 10.48 17.18
N ARG A 73 2.39 9.91 18.36
CA ARG A 73 2.61 10.71 19.57
C ARG A 73 3.85 11.56 19.33
N LEU A 74 3.64 12.80 18.88
CA LEU A 74 4.66 13.82 19.00
C LEU A 74 4.96 13.94 20.49
N GLN A 75 6.20 13.62 20.88
CA GLN A 75 6.66 13.79 22.23
C GLN A 75 6.62 15.30 22.54
N THR A 76 5.54 15.76 23.17
CA THR A 76 5.33 17.15 23.61
C THR A 76 6.46 17.64 24.52
N GLY A 77 7.32 16.73 24.99
CA GLY A 77 8.54 17.04 25.72
C GLY A 77 9.54 17.90 24.95
N PHE A 78 9.50 17.99 23.61
CA PHE A 78 10.45 18.82 22.86
C PHE A 78 9.91 20.22 22.49
N SER A 79 8.60 20.47 22.56
CA SER A 79 8.03 21.79 22.34
C SER A 79 8.15 22.66 23.61
N GLY A 80 8.65 23.89 23.47
CA GLY A 80 8.78 24.86 24.57
C GLY A 80 10.11 24.85 25.35
N PHE A 81 11.04 23.91 25.08
CA PHE A 81 12.38 23.96 25.69
C PHE A 81 13.17 25.21 25.29
N ARG A 82 13.01 25.66 24.04
CA ARG A 82 13.67 26.86 23.53
C ARG A 82 13.24 28.12 24.28
N GLU A 83 11.93 28.27 24.49
CA GLU A 83 11.34 29.40 25.22
C GLU A 83 11.71 29.39 26.71
N LYS A 84 11.63 28.22 27.37
CA LYS A 84 12.08 28.05 28.76
C LYS A 84 13.55 28.41 28.91
N ARG A 85 14.41 27.97 27.99
CA ARG A 85 15.85 28.30 28.00
C ARG A 85 16.10 29.78 27.77
N GLN A 86 15.32 30.43 26.91
CA GLN A 86 15.43 31.87 26.67
C GLN A 86 15.03 32.69 27.90
N LYS A 87 13.88 32.39 28.52
CA LYS A 87 13.46 33.06 29.77
C LYS A 87 14.46 32.88 30.90
N ALA A 88 15.02 31.67 31.05
CA ALA A 88 16.06 31.41 32.05
C ALA A 88 17.33 32.25 31.80
N ARG A 89 17.71 32.46 30.54
CA ARG A 89 18.86 33.30 30.16
C ARG A 89 18.61 34.78 30.45
N GLU A 90 17.42 35.28 30.11
CA GLU A 90 17.02 36.66 30.38
C GLU A 90 16.96 36.94 31.89
N ALA A 91 16.39 36.02 32.68
CA ALA A 91 16.38 36.11 34.14
C ALA A 91 17.78 36.07 34.76
N ALA A 92 18.69 35.25 34.22
CA ALA A 92 20.09 35.21 34.66
C ALA A 92 20.82 36.53 34.34
N LYS A 93 20.57 37.12 33.16
CA LYS A 93 21.12 38.43 32.76
C LYS A 93 20.60 39.55 33.66
N ALA A 94 19.30 39.58 33.96
CA ALA A 94 18.69 40.56 34.86
C ALA A 94 19.24 40.48 36.29
N ARG A 95 19.64 39.29 36.75
CA ARG A 95 20.27 39.06 38.06
C ARG A 95 21.79 39.29 38.07
N GLY A 96 22.37 39.86 37.00
CA GLY A 96 23.81 40.09 36.88
C GLY A 96 24.65 38.82 36.71
N ARG A 97 24.01 37.66 36.53
CA ARG A 97 24.66 36.33 36.35
C ARG A 97 24.76 35.93 34.89
N GLY A 98 24.95 36.91 33.99
CA GLY A 98 25.07 36.67 32.55
C GLY A 98 26.26 35.79 32.17
N HIS A 99 27.34 35.81 32.97
CA HIS A 99 28.54 34.98 32.79
C HIS A 99 28.29 33.46 32.90
N LEU A 100 27.19 33.03 33.52
CA LEU A 100 26.78 31.60 33.54
C LEU A 100 26.32 31.08 32.17
N GLN A 101 26.18 31.95 31.17
CA GLN A 101 25.89 31.54 29.79
C GLN A 101 27.09 30.91 29.10
N GLU A 102 28.31 31.17 29.57
CA GLU A 102 29.59 30.79 28.95
C GLU A 102 30.09 29.41 29.40
N LEU A 103 29.19 28.46 29.67
CA LEU A 103 29.63 27.07 29.74
C LEU A 103 29.93 26.61 28.30
N PRO A 104 31.16 26.17 28.00
CA PRO A 104 31.52 25.72 26.67
C PRO A 104 30.58 24.58 26.25
N VAL A 105 30.01 24.66 25.04
CA VAL A 105 29.20 23.59 24.48
C VAL A 105 30.14 22.43 24.17
N PRO A 106 30.04 21.26 24.84
CA PRO A 106 30.90 20.13 24.53
C PRO A 106 30.69 19.75 23.06
N GLY A 107 31.78 19.73 22.29
CA GLY A 107 31.80 19.32 20.88
C GLY A 107 31.74 20.43 19.83
N ARG A 108 31.72 21.73 20.20
CA ARG A 108 31.75 22.84 19.22
C ARG A 108 33.02 23.69 19.35
N GLY A 109 34.18 23.05 19.28
CA GLY A 109 35.48 23.72 19.21
C GLY A 109 36.52 22.80 18.59
N GLY A 110 36.83 22.99 17.30
CA GLY A 110 37.94 22.31 16.65
C GLY A 110 37.80 22.06 15.15
N SER A 111 37.77 23.12 14.34
CA SER A 111 38.39 23.08 13.01
C SER A 111 38.98 24.47 12.74
N LYS A 112 40.30 24.54 12.71
CA LYS A 112 41.03 25.58 12.00
C LYS A 112 40.67 25.55 10.52
#